data_AF-A0A0W0FBA1-F1
#
_entry.id   AF-A0A0W0FBA1-F1
#
_cell.length_a   1.000
_cell.length_b   1.000
_cell.length_c   1.000
_cell.angle_alpha   90.00
_cell.angle_beta   90.00
_cell.angle_gamma   90.00
#
_symmetry.space_group_name_H-M   'P 1'
#
loop_
_entity.id
_entity.type
_entity.pdbx_description
1 polymer ?
#
loop_
_entity_poly.entity_id
_entity_poly.type
_entity_poly.pdbx_seq_one_letter_code
_entity_poly.pdbx_strand_id
1 'polypeptide(L)'
;MASALSIDNIHQWQYKDILTLSKDEQKKWMAACHDELKSLQEHNIYKLVDLPQGRKAIKSRWVFDVKTDGRYKARLVAKGFSQVKGIDYDELFSLVVHFETVRVLLALAALEDWDIQALDVKTAFLYGELDKEIYMEQPQGFVKGSNKVWLLHRALY
;
A
#
# COMPACT_ATOMS: atom_id res chain seq x y z
N MET A 1 -0.73 -30.77 1.69
CA MET A 1 -1.41 -30.22 0.50
C MET A 1 -1.64 -28.74 0.72
N ALA A 2 -0.78 -27.90 0.14
CA ALA A 2 -0.91 -26.45 0.25
C ALA A 2 -2.13 -26.01 -0.56
N SER A 3 -3.14 -25.48 0.12
CA SER A 3 -4.26 -24.82 -0.53
C SER A 3 -3.72 -23.58 -1.23
N ALA A 4 -3.75 -23.60 -2.56
CA ALA A 4 -3.53 -22.42 -3.37
C ALA A 4 -4.53 -21.35 -2.90
N LEU A 5 -4.02 -20.29 -2.27
CA LEU A 5 -4.81 -19.08 -2.03
C LEU A 5 -5.31 -18.61 -3.39
N SER A 6 -6.62 -18.75 -3.59
CA SER A 6 -7.34 -18.39 -4.79
C SER A 6 -7.06 -16.93 -5.14
N ILE A 7 -6.28 -16.73 -6.20
CA ILE A 7 -6.00 -15.42 -6.82
C ILE A 7 -7.28 -14.85 -7.49
N ASP A 8 -8.38 -15.61 -7.50
CA ASP A 8 -9.60 -15.34 -8.26
C ASP A 8 -10.64 -14.43 -7.59
N ASN A 9 -10.31 -13.73 -6.50
CA ASN A 9 -11.28 -12.82 -5.86
C ASN A 9 -10.74 -11.44 -5.50
N ILE A 10 -9.82 -10.91 -6.32
CA ILE A 10 -9.58 -9.47 -6.32
C ILE A 10 -10.69 -8.81 -7.15
N HIS A 11 -11.89 -8.74 -6.57
CA HIS A 11 -12.88 -7.78 -7.05
C HIS A 11 -12.26 -6.40 -6.90
N GLN A 12 -11.80 -5.83 -8.02
CA GLN A 12 -11.13 -4.52 -8.06
C GLN A 12 -12.15 -3.39 -7.87
N TRP A 13 -12.85 -3.37 -6.74
CA TRP A 13 -13.78 -2.30 -6.40
C TRP A 13 -13.03 -0.98 -6.34
N GLN A 14 -13.56 0.01 -7.05
CA GLN A 14 -13.12 1.39 -6.96
C GLN A 14 -13.98 2.13 -5.95
N TYR A 15 -13.51 3.29 -5.49
CA TYR A 15 -14.29 4.12 -4.57
C TYR A 15 -15.66 4.48 -5.14
N LYS A 16 -15.76 4.65 -6.47
CA LYS A 16 -17.04 4.91 -7.16
C LYS A 16 -18.03 3.75 -7.04
N ASP A 17 -17.54 2.51 -7.06
CA ASP A 17 -18.38 1.31 -6.97
C ASP A 17 -18.98 1.20 -5.57
N ILE A 18 -18.24 1.59 -4.53
CA ILE A 18 -18.74 1.66 -3.15
C ILE A 18 -19.96 2.58 -3.06
N LEU A 19 -19.95 3.72 -3.76
CA LEU A 19 -21.05 4.69 -3.75
C LEU A 19 -22.34 4.16 -4.40
N THR A 20 -22.25 3.08 -5.19
CA THR A 20 -23.41 2.43 -5.81
C THR A 20 -24.07 1.37 -4.91
N LEU A 21 -23.42 0.99 -3.80
CA LEU A 21 -23.93 -0.02 -2.87
C LEU A 21 -25.05 0.54 -1.98
N SER A 22 -25.68 -0.34 -1.19
CA SER A 22 -26.66 0.08 -0.18
C SER A 22 -26.02 1.00 0.88
N LYS A 23 -26.83 1.83 1.54
CA LYS A 23 -26.34 2.78 2.57
C LYS A 23 -25.63 2.08 3.72
N ASP A 24 -26.04 0.87 4.08
CA ASP A 24 -25.43 0.12 5.18
C ASP A 24 -24.06 -0.44 4.79
N GLU A 25 -23.91 -0.93 3.56
CA GLU A 25 -22.61 -1.35 3.01
C GLU A 25 -21.66 -0.17 2.84
N GLN A 26 -22.17 0.97 2.35
CA GLN A 26 -21.38 2.21 2.26
C GLN A 26 -20.81 2.63 3.62
N LYS A 27 -21.60 2.55 4.69
CA LYS A 27 -21.12 2.89 6.04
C LYS A 27 -19.95 2.00 6.48
N LYS A 28 -20.01 0.68 6.22
CA LYS A 28 -18.93 -0.25 6.57
C LYS A 28 -17.64 0.06 5.81
N TRP A 29 -17.73 0.31 4.51
CA TRP A 29 -16.56 0.67 3.70
C TRP A 29 -15.99 2.04 4.07
N MET A 30 -16.85 3.03 4.35
CA MET A 30 -16.40 4.33 4.80
C MET A 30 -15.72 4.26 6.16
N ALA A 31 -16.21 3.42 7.09
CA ALA A 31 -15.52 3.18 8.35
C ALA A 31 -14.10 2.61 8.11
N ALA A 32 -13.97 1.60 7.24
CA ALA A 32 -12.67 1.05 6.89
C ALA A 32 -11.72 2.08 6.25
N CYS A 33 -12.22 2.99 5.41
CA CYS A 33 -11.42 4.10 4.86
C CYS A 33 -10.95 5.05 5.97
N HIS A 34 -11.80 5.40 6.94
CA HIS A 34 -11.42 6.26 8.05
C HIS A 34 -10.36 5.62 8.93
N ASP A 35 -10.47 4.31 9.20
CA ASP A 35 -9.49 3.56 9.99
C ASP A 35 -8.11 3.58 9.32
N GLU A 36 -8.06 3.37 8.00
CA GLU A 36 -6.81 3.47 7.23
C GLU A 36 -6.23 4.89 7.31
N LEU A 37 -7.04 5.92 7.04
CA LEU A 37 -6.58 7.32 7.09
C LEU A 37 -6.07 7.72 8.48
N LYS A 38 -6.72 7.22 9.53
CA LYS A 38 -6.30 7.43 10.92
C LYS A 38 -4.94 6.80 11.17
N SER A 39 -4.72 5.56 10.74
CA SER A 39 -3.41 4.90 10.85
C SER A 39 -2.32 5.67 10.11
N LEU A 40 -2.59 6.14 8.88
CA LEU A 40 -1.64 6.96 8.12
C LEU A 40 -1.29 8.27 8.82
N GLN A 41 -2.27 8.89 9.50
CA GLN A 41 -2.05 10.10 10.27
C GLN A 41 -1.23 9.84 11.55
N GLU A 42 -1.53 8.77 12.29
CA GLU A 42 -0.81 8.37 13.49
C GLU A 42 0.67 8.05 13.21
N HIS A 43 0.96 7.47 12.04
CA HIS A 43 2.32 7.17 11.60
C HIS A 43 3.01 8.34 10.87
N ASN A 44 2.39 9.53 10.80
CA ASN A 44 2.91 10.72 10.12
C ASN A 44 3.34 10.44 8.66
N ILE A 45 2.55 9.65 7.92
CA ILE A 45 2.90 9.22 6.57
C ILE A 45 2.86 10.37 5.56
N TYR A 46 2.00 11.37 5.78
CA TYR A 46 1.83 12.47 4.84
C TYR A 46 1.62 13.83 5.50
N LYS A 47 1.88 14.88 4.72
CA LYS A 47 1.53 16.27 5.05
C LYS A 47 0.76 16.91 3.90
N LEU A 48 -0.28 17.68 4.23
CA LEU A 48 -1.06 18.43 3.25
C LEU A 48 -0.31 19.71 2.85
N VAL A 49 0.06 19.84 1.57
CA VAL A 49 0.84 20.96 1.02
C VAL A 49 0.30 21.41 -0.34
N ASP A 50 0.67 22.61 -0.76
CA ASP A 50 0.45 23.05 -2.15
C ASP A 50 1.48 22.38 -3.07
N LEU A 51 1.05 21.97 -4.27
CA LEU A 51 1.95 21.32 -5.23
C LEU A 51 2.93 22.38 -5.79
N PRO A 52 4.26 22.21 -5.61
CA PRO A 52 5.22 23.17 -6.15
C PRO A 52 5.17 23.23 -7.67
N GLN A 53 5.45 24.42 -8.22
CA GLN A 53 5.49 24.62 -9.67
C GLN A 53 6.51 23.68 -10.32
N GLY A 54 6.12 22.99 -11.39
CA GLY A 54 6.98 22.06 -12.13
C GLY A 54 7.05 20.65 -11.54
N ARG A 55 6.42 20.37 -10.39
CA ARG A 55 6.28 19.01 -9.84
C ARG A 55 4.97 18.36 -10.33
N LYS A 56 4.97 17.03 -10.39
CA LYS A 56 3.76 16.23 -10.71
C LYS A 56 3.38 15.40 -9.49
N ALA A 57 2.11 15.43 -9.12
CA ALA A 57 1.57 14.52 -8.13
C ALA A 57 1.24 13.17 -8.77
N ILE A 58 1.60 12.07 -8.11
CA ILE A 58 1.16 10.73 -8.48
C ILE A 58 -0.30 10.54 -8.03
N LYS A 59 -1.04 9.71 -8.75
CA LYS A 59 -2.45 9.44 -8.41
C LYS A 59 -2.54 8.53 -7.19
N SER A 60 -3.65 8.59 -6.46
CA SER A 60 -3.95 7.61 -5.40
C SER A 60 -5.11 6.70 -5.80
N ARG A 61 -5.17 5.51 -5.20
CA ARG A 61 -6.24 4.52 -5.42
C ARG A 61 -6.60 3.83 -4.11
N TRP A 62 -7.90 3.63 -3.91
CA TRP A 62 -8.40 2.72 -2.88
C TRP A 62 -8.42 1.28 -3.38
N VAL A 63 -7.93 0.37 -2.52
CA VAL A 63 -8.06 -1.09 -2.69
C VAL A 63 -8.92 -1.62 -1.55
N PHE A 64 -10.00 -2.30 -1.92
CA PHE A 64 -10.97 -2.86 -0.99
C PHE A 64 -10.87 -4.38 -0.95
N ASP A 65 -11.03 -4.94 0.23
CA ASP A 65 -10.94 -6.37 0.48
C ASP A 65 -11.86 -6.74 1.64
N VAL A 66 -12.58 -7.85 1.52
CA VAL A 66 -13.39 -8.42 2.61
C VAL A 66 -12.66 -9.65 3.11
N LYS A 67 -12.24 -9.64 4.37
CA LYS A 67 -11.56 -10.77 4.98
C LYS A 67 -12.52 -11.92 5.23
N THR A 68 -11.96 -13.13 5.33
CA THR A 68 -12.72 -14.37 5.58
C THR A 68 -13.50 -14.34 6.90
N ASP A 69 -13.09 -13.50 7.85
CA ASP A 69 -13.78 -13.24 9.12
C ASP A 69 -14.89 -12.18 9.02
N GLY A 70 -15.19 -11.69 7.82
CA GLY A 70 -16.23 -10.68 7.57
C GLY A 70 -15.78 -9.23 7.80
N ARG A 71 -14.51 -8.98 8.14
CA ARG A 71 -14.00 -7.61 8.31
C ARG A 71 -13.74 -6.93 6.97
N TYR A 72 -14.18 -5.67 6.90
CA TYR A 72 -13.99 -4.79 5.76
C TYR A 72 -12.61 -4.14 5.86
N LYS A 73 -11.82 -4.19 4.79
CA LYS A 73 -10.48 -3.60 4.76
C LYS A 73 -10.32 -2.70 3.55
N ALA A 74 -10.03 -1.43 3.80
CA ALA A 74 -9.62 -0.48 2.78
C ALA A 74 -8.12 -0.23 2.92
N ARG A 75 -7.42 -0.07 1.80
CA ARG A 75 -6.01 0.36 1.75
C ARG A 75 -5.86 1.50 0.76
N LEU A 76 -5.08 2.51 1.14
CA LEU A 76 -4.73 3.58 0.23
C LEU A 76 -3.39 3.27 -0.43
N VAL A 77 -3.38 3.30 -1.76
CA VAL A 77 -2.24 2.91 -2.59
C VAL A 77 -1.83 4.11 -3.46
N ALA A 78 -0.54 4.38 -3.50
CA ALA A 78 0.09 5.31 -4.43
C ALA A 78 0.17 4.64 -5.82
N LYS A 79 -0.45 5.25 -6.83
CA LYS A 79 -0.46 4.75 -8.20
C LYS A 79 0.86 5.12 -8.89
N GLY A 80 1.91 4.37 -8.57
CA GLY A 80 3.29 4.58 -9.03
C GLY A 80 3.62 4.11 -10.44
N PHE A 81 2.64 3.92 -11.34
CA PHE A 81 2.86 3.45 -12.73
C PHE A 81 3.53 4.49 -13.65
N SER A 82 4.48 5.26 -13.12
CA SER A 82 5.34 6.19 -13.85
C SER A 82 6.57 5.50 -14.44
N GLN A 83 6.91 4.29 -13.98
CA GLN A 83 8.11 3.57 -14.41
C GLN A 83 8.00 3.19 -15.89
N VAL A 84 8.97 3.65 -16.66
CA VAL A 84 9.10 3.31 -18.08
C VAL A 84 10.07 2.12 -18.19
N LYS A 85 9.63 1.06 -18.87
CA LYS A 85 10.46 -0.12 -19.16
C LYS A 85 11.75 0.30 -19.87
N GLY A 86 12.92 -0.09 -19.35
CA GLY A 86 14.23 0.29 -19.90
C GLY A 86 14.76 1.67 -19.49
N ILE A 87 14.06 2.41 -18.61
CA ILE A 87 14.54 3.66 -18.01
C ILE A 87 14.63 3.51 -16.49
N ASP A 88 13.48 3.33 -15.83
CA ASP A 88 13.38 3.26 -14.36
C ASP A 88 12.83 1.91 -13.86
N TYR A 89 12.43 1.03 -14.79
CA TYR A 89 11.78 -0.24 -14.46
C TYR A 89 12.78 -1.33 -14.05
N ASP A 90 14.00 -1.28 -14.59
CA ASP A 90 15.06 -2.26 -14.34
C ASP A 90 15.94 -1.88 -13.13
N GLU A 91 15.78 -0.65 -12.61
CA GLU A 91 16.31 -0.23 -11.32
C GLU A 91 15.40 -0.76 -10.19
N LEU A 92 15.57 -2.03 -9.84
CA LEU A 92 14.83 -2.69 -8.76
C LEU A 92 15.25 -2.15 -7.38
N PHE A 93 14.77 -0.97 -7.01
CA PHE A 93 14.81 -0.47 -5.63
C PHE A 93 13.67 -1.03 -4.78
N SER A 94 13.31 -2.30 -5.00
CA SER A 94 12.42 -2.99 -4.07
C SER A 94 13.28 -3.56 -2.94
N LEU A 95 12.97 -3.23 -1.69
CA LEU A 95 13.53 -3.85 -0.48
C LEU A 95 13.07 -5.33 -0.34
N VAL A 96 12.91 -6.03 -1.47
CA VAL A 96 12.52 -7.43 -1.52
C VAL A 96 13.80 -8.24 -1.59
N VAL A 97 14.02 -9.05 -0.55
CA VAL A 97 15.15 -9.96 -0.51
C VAL A 97 15.15 -10.88 -1.74
N HIS A 98 16.32 -11.11 -2.32
CA HIS A 98 16.49 -12.12 -3.35
C HIS A 98 16.14 -13.51 -2.78
N PHE A 99 15.24 -14.22 -3.44
CA PHE A 99 14.83 -15.55 -2.99
C PHE A 99 15.98 -16.56 -3.01
N GLU A 100 16.97 -16.34 -3.87
CA GLU A 100 18.24 -17.08 -3.89
C GLU A 100 18.93 -17.00 -2.53
N THR A 101 19.05 -15.81 -1.95
CA THR A 101 19.65 -15.60 -0.63
C THR A 101 18.86 -16.32 0.46
N VAL A 102 17.52 -16.22 0.42
CA VAL A 102 16.67 -16.94 1.39
C VAL A 102 16.87 -18.44 1.29
N ARG A 103 16.92 -19.00 0.07
CA ARG A 103 17.14 -20.44 -0.15
C ARG A 103 18.51 -20.89 0.36
N VAL A 104 19.56 -20.09 0.14
CA VAL A 104 20.90 -20.40 0.65
C VAL A 104 20.91 -20.42 2.18
N LEU A 105 20.27 -19.44 2.83
CA LEU A 105 20.17 -19.39 4.29
C LEU A 105 19.39 -20.59 4.86
N LEU A 106 18.28 -20.97 4.22
CA LEU A 106 17.52 -22.17 4.61
C LEU A 106 18.31 -23.46 4.40
N ALA A 107 19.08 -23.57 3.32
CA ALA A 107 19.93 -24.72 3.06
C ALA A 107 21.06 -24.84 4.08
N LEU A 108 21.69 -23.71 4.46
CA LEU A 108 22.69 -23.66 5.52
C LEU A 108 22.08 -24.05 6.87
N ALA A 109 20.92 -23.52 7.21
CA ALA A 109 20.23 -23.88 8.46
C ALA A 109 19.92 -25.38 8.51
N ALA A 110 19.51 -25.99 7.40
CA ALA A 110 19.27 -27.43 7.33
C ALA A 110 20.55 -28.27 7.42
N LEU A 111 21.68 -27.78 6.89
CA LEU A 111 22.97 -28.47 6.95
C LEU A 111 23.58 -28.42 8.36
N GLU A 112 23.42 -27.29 9.05
CA GLU A 112 24.02 -27.02 10.36
C GLU A 112 23.04 -27.29 11.53
N ASP A 113 21.86 -27.85 11.24
CA ASP A 113 20.80 -28.14 12.21
C ASP A 113 20.39 -26.92 13.05
N TRP A 114 20.22 -25.77 12.38
CA TRP A 114 19.82 -24.52 13.02
C TRP A 114 18.30 -24.36 13.10
N ASP A 115 17.85 -23.86 14.25
CA ASP A 115 16.47 -23.41 14.42
C ASP A 115 16.21 -22.11 13.67
N ILE A 116 15.12 -22.07 12.90
CA ILE A 116 14.65 -20.87 12.21
C ILE A 116 13.43 -20.32 12.91
N GLN A 117 13.46 -19.02 13.23
CA GLN A 117 12.31 -18.27 13.71
C GLN A 117 11.93 -17.18 12.71
N ALA A 118 10.63 -17.01 12.46
CA ALA A 118 10.11 -15.99 11.56
C ALA A 118 9.26 -14.99 12.34
N LEU A 119 9.41 -13.70 12.01
CA LEU A 119 8.59 -12.61 12.53
C LEU A 119 7.91 -11.88 11.37
N ASP A 120 6.59 -11.77 11.43
CA ASP A 120 5.81 -10.93 10.52
C ASP A 120 5.67 -9.52 11.10
N VAL A 121 6.35 -8.55 10.49
CA VAL A 121 6.29 -7.15 10.90
C VAL A 121 5.10 -6.48 10.21
N LYS A 122 4.08 -6.14 10.99
CA LYS A 122 2.96 -5.32 10.49
C LYS A 122 3.49 -4.00 9.95
N THR A 123 2.97 -3.59 8.81
CA THR A 123 3.26 -2.30 8.16
C THR A 123 4.75 -2.05 7.87
N ALA A 124 5.53 -3.10 7.57
CA ALA A 124 6.96 -3.00 7.25
C ALA A 124 7.29 -1.94 6.18
N PHE A 125 6.41 -1.73 5.19
CA PHE A 125 6.57 -0.70 4.16
C PHE A 125 6.59 0.73 4.72
N LEU A 126 5.87 1.00 5.81
CA LEU A 126 5.86 2.33 6.45
C LEU A 126 7.18 2.65 7.17
N TYR A 127 8.15 1.74 7.21
CA TYR A 127 9.49 2.01 7.73
C TYR A 127 10.51 2.30 6.63
N GLY A 128 10.15 2.12 5.35
CA GLY A 128 10.99 2.51 4.23
C GLY A 128 11.12 4.03 4.15
N GLU A 129 12.36 4.52 4.25
CA GLU A 129 12.67 5.91 3.95
C GLU A 129 12.48 6.18 2.46
N LEU A 130 12.04 7.38 2.12
CA LEU A 130 11.89 7.80 0.74
C LEU A 130 13.15 8.55 0.30
N ASP A 131 13.86 8.03 -0.69
CA ASP A 131 15.03 8.70 -1.27
C ASP A 131 14.67 10.00 -2.02
N LYS A 132 13.39 10.15 -2.38
CA LYS A 132 12.86 11.29 -3.14
C LYS A 132 11.56 11.79 -2.53
N GLU A 133 11.36 13.10 -2.55
CA GLU A 133 10.06 13.69 -2.22
C GLU A 133 9.00 13.25 -3.24
N ILE A 134 7.95 12.59 -2.75
CA ILE A 134 6.82 12.13 -3.55
C ILE A 134 5.58 12.94 -3.17
N TYR A 135 4.98 13.58 -4.16
CA TYR A 135 3.68 14.23 -4.02
C TYR A 135 2.59 13.30 -4.56
N MET A 136 1.51 13.14 -3.82
CA MET A 136 0.38 12.28 -4.17
C MET A 136 -0.94 13.05 -4.12
N GLU A 137 -1.84 12.79 -5.06
CA GLU A 137 -3.21 13.29 -5.04
C GLU A 137 -3.97 12.77 -3.80
N GLN A 138 -4.81 13.61 -3.23
CA GLN A 138 -5.63 13.23 -2.07
C GLN A 138 -6.55 12.05 -2.42
N PRO A 139 -6.82 11.14 -1.47
CA PRO A 139 -7.74 10.04 -1.68
C PRO A 139 -9.12 10.52 -2.13
N GLN A 140 -9.67 9.84 -3.13
CA GLN A 140 -11.02 10.12 -3.61
C GLN A 140 -12.03 10.01 -2.45
N GLY A 141 -12.92 11.00 -2.33
CA GLY A 141 -13.92 11.08 -1.26
C GLY A 141 -13.43 11.73 0.04
N PHE A 142 -12.13 12.04 0.15
CA PHE A 142 -11.51 12.57 1.38
C PHE A 142 -10.60 13.78 1.10
N VAL A 143 -11.08 14.70 0.24
CA VAL A 143 -10.32 15.89 -0.16
C VAL A 143 -10.49 17.02 0.86
N LYS A 144 -9.37 17.57 1.34
CA LYS A 144 -9.32 18.74 2.22
C LYS A 144 -8.56 19.88 1.52
N GLY A 145 -9.19 21.04 1.41
CA GLY A 145 -8.64 22.21 0.73
C GLY A 145 -8.61 22.07 -0.79
N SER A 146 -8.88 23.16 -1.50
CA SER A 146 -8.78 23.20 -2.96
C SER A 146 -7.31 23.13 -3.38
N ASN A 147 -6.98 22.33 -4.41
CA ASN A 147 -5.65 22.22 -5.03
C ASN A 147 -4.48 21.77 -4.13
N LYS A 148 -4.75 21.20 -2.95
CA LYS A 148 -3.69 20.63 -2.11
C LYS A 148 -3.40 19.17 -2.44
N VAL A 149 -2.16 18.76 -2.23
CA VAL A 149 -1.64 17.40 -2.41
C VAL A 149 -1.02 16.89 -1.11
N TRP A 150 -0.79 15.59 -1.04
CA TRP A 150 -0.06 14.96 0.05
C TRP A 150 1.42 14.85 -0.31
N LEU A 151 2.29 15.47 0.50
CA LEU A 151 3.71 15.13 0.50
C LEU A 151 3.89 13.88 1.36
N LEU A 152 4.43 12.81 0.79
CA LEU A 152 4.70 11.56 1.50
C LEU A 152 6.05 11.66 2.22
N HIS A 153 6.07 11.34 3.51
CA HIS A 153 7.29 11.26 4.33
C HIS A 153 7.88 9.85 4.37
N ARG A 154 7.05 8.84 4.10
CA ARG A 154 7.43 7.42 4.11
C ARG A 154 6.75 6.69 2.97
N ALA A 155 7.26 5.51 2.62
CA ALA A 155 6.65 4.71 1.58
C ALA A 155 5.19 4.38 1.92
N LEU A 156 4.34 4.53 0.90
CA LEU A 156 2.95 4.10 0.89
C LEU A 156 2.83 2.95 -0.12
N TYR A 157 1.84 2.08 0.07
CA TYR A 157 1.63 0.90 -0.75
C TYR A 157 1.48 1.23 -2.25
#